data_AF-A0AAV3XE34-F1
#
_entry.id   AF-A0AAV3XE34-F1
#
_cell.length_a   1.000
_cell.length_b   1.000
_cell.length_c   1.000
_cell.angle_alpha   90.00
_cell.angle_beta   90.00
_cell.angle_gamma   90.00
#
_symmetry.space_group_name_H-M   'P 1'
#
loop_
_entity.id
_entity.type
_entity.pdbx_description
1 polymer ?
#
loop_
_entity_poly.entity_id
_entity_poly.type
_entity_poly.pdbx_seq_one_letter_code
_entity_poly.pdbx_strand_id
1 'polypeptide(L)'
;MTNSSGADQNENESVGKEEEQPTPPDTLGSQDQAISAPISSDLVVPPEEQLTAPPTAPDTLENFAEQATQLPVSSWLVVAKNRRVNRDWEALLLRAPENARRCYQDLSTAPMVRKPKRVFPLKGKRYLGAWEYEVTSSDRVFYVPDEEKRKVLVYYAGTHPKTAPTPP
;
A
#
# COMPACT_ATOMS: atom_id res chain seq x y z
N MET A 1 52.76 -27.03 23.89
CA MET A 1 52.40 -27.92 25.02
C MET A 1 51.33 -27.16 25.79
N THR A 2 50.04 -27.49 25.81
CA THR A 2 49.33 -28.76 25.72
C THR A 2 47.90 -28.56 25.16
N ASN A 3 47.34 -29.66 24.67
CA ASN A 3 46.07 -29.84 23.94
C ASN A 3 44.79 -29.85 24.82
N SER A 4 43.66 -30.02 24.11
CA SER A 4 42.41 -30.71 24.49
C SER A 4 41.28 -29.79 25.01
N SER A 5 39.98 -30.00 24.79
CA SER A 5 39.18 -31.14 24.29
C SER A 5 37.71 -30.71 24.10
N GLY A 6 36.91 -31.51 23.36
CA GLY A 6 35.43 -31.59 23.45
C GLY A 6 34.68 -30.79 22.37
N ALA A 7 34.11 -31.34 21.29
CA ALA A 7 33.23 -32.49 21.06
C ALA A 7 31.78 -32.28 21.53
N ASP A 8 30.85 -32.60 20.60
CA ASP A 8 29.46 -33.04 20.84
C ASP A 8 28.44 -31.93 21.26
N GLN A 9 27.21 -31.79 20.76
CA GLN A 9 26.25 -32.71 20.13
C GLN A 9 25.30 -31.97 19.17
N ASN A 10 24.95 -32.64 18.08
CA ASN A 10 23.90 -32.25 17.14
C ASN A 10 22.72 -33.20 17.43
N GLU A 11 21.68 -32.70 18.09
CA GLU A 11 20.45 -33.45 18.33
C GLU A 11 19.30 -32.84 17.54
N ASN A 12 18.84 -33.68 16.63
CA ASN A 12 17.66 -33.57 15.79
C ASN A 12 16.52 -34.24 16.57
N GLU A 13 15.48 -33.51 16.97
CA GLU A 13 14.25 -34.16 17.43
C GLU A 13 12.99 -33.45 16.93
N SER A 14 12.27 -34.22 16.12
CA SER A 14 10.90 -34.07 15.62
C SER A 14 9.88 -33.84 16.73
N VAL A 15 8.80 -33.08 16.46
CA VAL A 15 7.43 -33.46 16.84
C VAL A 15 6.46 -32.77 15.88
N GLY A 16 5.67 -33.58 15.15
CA GLY A 16 4.48 -33.13 14.43
C GLY A 16 3.24 -33.09 15.34
N LYS A 17 2.25 -32.30 14.93
CA LYS A 17 0.81 -32.38 15.30
C LYS A 17 0.04 -31.78 14.10
N GLU A 18 -0.65 -32.58 13.28
CA GLU A 18 -2.08 -32.97 13.44
C GLU A 18 -2.95 -31.72 13.62
N GLU A 19 -3.56 -31.16 12.57
CA GLU A 19 -4.80 -31.59 11.88
C GLU A 19 -6.01 -31.66 12.82
N GLU A 20 -6.82 -30.59 12.85
CA GLU A 20 -8.24 -30.69 13.17
C GLU A 20 -9.01 -29.47 12.61
N GLN A 21 -9.76 -29.69 11.53
CA GLN A 21 -10.98 -28.93 11.22
C GLN A 21 -12.17 -29.72 11.78
N PRO A 22 -13.20 -29.04 12.30
CA PRO A 22 -14.54 -29.43 11.86
C PRO A 22 -15.51 -28.25 11.62
N THR A 23 -16.10 -28.30 10.42
CA THR A 23 -17.50 -28.09 10.00
C THR A 23 -18.33 -26.84 10.38
N PRO A 24 -19.08 -26.26 9.41
CA PRO A 24 -20.15 -25.27 9.65
C PRO A 24 -21.51 -25.93 9.99
N PRO A 25 -22.39 -25.26 10.75
CA PRO A 25 -23.80 -25.63 10.81
C PRO A 25 -24.64 -24.91 9.74
N ASP A 26 -25.36 -25.75 9.00
CA ASP A 26 -26.51 -25.48 8.14
C ASP A 26 -27.72 -25.02 8.99
N THR A 27 -28.47 -24.00 8.59
CA THR A 27 -29.87 -23.83 9.03
C THR A 27 -30.67 -23.02 8.00
N LEU A 28 -31.51 -23.78 7.28
CA LEU A 28 -32.67 -23.36 6.49
C LEU A 28 -33.68 -22.53 7.31
N GLY A 29 -34.27 -21.51 6.69
CA GLY A 29 -35.41 -20.78 7.24
C GLY A 29 -36.25 -20.11 6.16
N SER A 30 -37.15 -20.89 5.56
CA SER A 30 -38.24 -20.42 4.70
C SER A 30 -39.24 -19.56 5.46
N GLN A 31 -39.83 -18.56 4.80
CA GLN A 31 -41.26 -18.23 4.95
C GLN A 31 -41.76 -17.29 3.83
N ASP A 32 -42.56 -17.87 2.94
CA ASP A 32 -43.62 -17.22 2.19
C ASP A 32 -44.69 -16.62 3.13
N GLN A 33 -45.19 -15.42 2.80
CA GLN A 33 -46.63 -15.13 2.74
C GLN A 33 -46.93 -13.70 2.26
N ALA A 34 -47.33 -13.60 0.99
CA ALA A 34 -48.60 -13.06 0.48
C ALA A 34 -49.37 -11.93 1.22
N ILE A 35 -49.78 -10.97 0.38
CA ILE A 35 -51.07 -10.27 0.20
C ILE A 35 -51.43 -8.96 0.94
N SER A 36 -51.78 -8.01 0.05
CA SER A 36 -52.93 -7.09 0.04
C SER A 36 -52.83 -5.69 0.66
N ALA A 37 -53.21 -4.73 -0.21
CA ALA A 37 -53.19 -3.28 -0.09
C ALA A 37 -54.22 -2.71 0.92
N PRO A 38 -54.20 -1.38 1.19
CA PRO A 38 -54.93 -0.47 0.31
C PRO A 38 -54.23 0.87 0.01
N ILE A 39 -54.43 1.30 -1.24
CA ILE A 39 -54.58 2.68 -1.72
C ILE A 39 -54.98 3.73 -0.66
N SER A 40 -54.24 4.85 -0.62
CA SER A 40 -54.87 6.17 -0.48
C SER A 40 -53.95 7.27 -1.03
N SER A 41 -54.52 8.06 -1.92
CA SER A 41 -53.94 9.19 -2.61
C SER A 41 -53.62 10.33 -1.65
N ASP A 42 -52.44 10.93 -1.78
CA ASP A 42 -52.26 12.34 -1.45
C ASP A 42 -51.46 13.00 -2.57
N LEU A 43 -52.05 14.05 -3.12
CA LEU A 43 -51.55 14.85 -4.23
C LEU A 43 -50.29 15.58 -3.79
N VAL A 44 -49.16 15.33 -4.46
CA VAL A 44 -48.10 16.33 -4.55
C VAL A 44 -47.93 16.70 -6.01
N VAL A 45 -48.45 17.88 -6.31
CA VAL A 45 -48.35 18.58 -7.59
C VAL A 45 -46.86 18.79 -7.94
N PRO A 46 -46.39 18.37 -9.13
CA PRO A 46 -45.05 18.69 -9.59
C PRO A 46 -44.98 20.18 -9.99
N PRO A 47 -43.94 20.93 -9.60
CA PRO A 47 -43.73 22.26 -10.15
C PRO A 47 -43.34 22.15 -11.64
N GLU A 48 -44.08 22.86 -12.48
CA GLU A 48 -43.85 23.00 -13.92
C GLU A 48 -42.45 23.55 -14.22
N GLU A 49 -41.57 22.71 -14.77
CA GLU A 49 -40.39 23.19 -15.51
C GLU A 49 -40.82 23.57 -16.93
N GLN A 50 -40.76 24.87 -17.21
CA GLN A 50 -41.08 25.42 -18.52
C GLN A 50 -40.02 25.03 -19.57
N LEU A 51 -40.54 24.49 -20.66
CA LEU A 51 -39.86 24.14 -21.90
C LEU A 51 -39.13 25.37 -22.49
N THR A 52 -37.81 25.37 -22.50
CA THR A 52 -37.03 26.21 -23.43
C THR A 52 -36.08 25.30 -24.21
N ALA A 53 -36.22 25.34 -25.54
CA ALA A 53 -35.49 24.52 -26.51
C ALA A 53 -33.98 24.91 -26.58
N PRO A 54 -33.13 24.09 -27.24
CA PRO A 54 -31.72 23.93 -26.93
C PRO A 54 -30.82 24.99 -27.60
N PRO A 55 -29.71 25.38 -26.97
CA PRO A 55 -28.54 25.84 -27.67
C PRO A 55 -27.45 24.75 -27.63
N THR A 56 -27.10 24.29 -28.84
CA THR A 56 -25.82 23.74 -29.25
C THR A 56 -24.66 24.04 -28.30
N ALA A 57 -24.07 22.99 -27.73
CA ALA A 57 -22.68 23.00 -27.29
C ALA A 57 -22.07 21.60 -27.55
N PRO A 58 -21.05 21.48 -28.41
CA PRO A 58 -20.15 20.33 -28.39
C PRO A 58 -19.25 20.44 -27.15
N ASP A 59 -18.53 19.35 -26.82
CA ASP A 59 -17.44 19.33 -25.84
C ASP A 59 -17.82 19.40 -24.36
N THR A 60 -18.52 18.37 -23.87
CA THR A 60 -18.39 17.96 -22.47
C THR A 60 -17.75 16.58 -22.39
N LEU A 61 -16.52 16.47 -22.90
CA LEU A 61 -15.67 15.29 -22.67
C LEU A 61 -14.19 15.64 -22.38
N GLU A 62 -13.86 16.88 -22.02
CA GLU A 62 -12.45 17.27 -21.79
C GLU A 62 -12.06 17.56 -20.33
N ASN A 63 -12.98 17.55 -19.36
CA ASN A 63 -12.65 18.02 -17.99
C ASN A 63 -12.38 16.95 -16.92
N PHE A 64 -11.96 15.74 -17.31
CA PHE A 64 -11.42 14.75 -16.35
C PHE A 64 -9.94 14.41 -16.59
N ALA A 65 -9.32 14.90 -17.67
CA ALA A 65 -7.90 14.66 -17.97
C ALA A 65 -6.96 15.72 -17.38
N GLU A 66 -7.46 16.90 -17.00
CA GLU A 66 -6.63 18.01 -16.51
C GLU A 66 -6.41 18.04 -14.98
N GLN A 67 -6.89 17.03 -14.25
CA GLN A 67 -6.41 16.78 -12.87
C GLN A 67 -5.08 16.00 -12.86
N ALA A 68 -4.27 16.15 -13.92
CA ALA A 68 -2.85 15.82 -13.93
C ALA A 68 -2.10 16.84 -13.03
N THR A 69 -2.32 16.60 -11.76
CA THR A 69 -1.79 17.19 -10.54
C THR A 69 -0.52 17.99 -10.78
N GLN A 70 -0.64 19.30 -10.63
CA GLN A 70 0.46 20.21 -10.42
C GLN A 70 1.31 19.68 -9.26
N LEU A 71 2.39 18.97 -9.60
CA LEU A 71 3.32 18.45 -8.61
C LEU A 71 3.81 19.63 -7.78
N PRO A 72 3.81 19.56 -6.43
CA PRO A 72 4.33 20.64 -5.63
C PRO A 72 5.74 20.96 -6.12
N VAL A 73 5.96 22.22 -6.51
CA VAL A 73 7.15 22.73 -7.22
C VAL A 73 8.48 22.57 -6.44
N SER A 74 8.45 21.88 -5.29
CA SER A 74 9.56 21.56 -4.42
C SER A 74 9.50 20.14 -3.80
N SER A 75 8.71 19.22 -4.35
CA SER A 75 8.66 17.82 -3.88
C SER A 75 9.56 16.89 -4.70
N TRP A 76 10.25 15.99 -4.03
CA TRP A 76 11.00 14.89 -4.63
C TRP A 76 10.08 13.94 -5.37
N LEU A 77 10.51 13.48 -6.55
CA LEU A 77 9.78 12.51 -7.36
C LEU A 77 10.04 11.08 -6.86
N VAL A 78 9.04 10.41 -6.33
CA VAL A 78 9.15 9.00 -5.89
C VAL A 78 8.87 8.06 -7.06
N VAL A 79 9.81 7.18 -7.38
CA VAL A 79 9.72 6.27 -8.54
C VAL A 79 10.12 4.86 -8.14
N ALA A 80 9.32 3.88 -8.54
CA ALA A 80 9.65 2.48 -8.41
C ALA A 80 10.70 2.05 -9.46
N LYS A 81 11.68 1.24 -9.04
CA LYS A 81 12.74 0.73 -9.92
C LYS A 81 12.17 -0.12 -11.07
N ASN A 82 11.27 -1.04 -10.75
CA ASN A 82 10.66 -1.99 -11.70
C ASN A 82 9.16 -2.11 -11.43
N ARG A 83 8.40 -2.63 -12.41
CA ARG A 83 6.95 -2.91 -12.27
C ARG A 83 6.60 -3.79 -11.07
N ARG A 84 7.48 -4.75 -10.72
CA ARG A 84 7.32 -5.58 -9.51
C ARG A 84 7.28 -4.74 -8.24
N VAL A 85 8.21 -3.80 -8.08
CA VAL A 85 8.27 -2.92 -6.90
C VAL A 85 7.03 -2.04 -6.83
N ASN A 86 6.52 -1.58 -7.98
CA ASN A 86 5.26 -0.82 -8.02
C ASN A 86 4.08 -1.63 -7.49
N ARG A 87 3.95 -2.88 -7.93
CA ARG A 87 2.91 -3.80 -7.42
C ARG A 87 3.07 -4.06 -5.92
N ASP A 88 4.31 -4.27 -5.45
CA ASP A 88 4.56 -4.54 -4.04
C ASP A 88 4.28 -3.29 -3.18
N TRP A 89 4.50 -2.08 -3.72
CA TRP A 89 4.07 -0.81 -3.14
C TRP A 89 2.55 -0.65 -3.10
N GLU A 90 1.84 -0.99 -4.17
CA GLU A 90 0.37 -1.03 -4.19
C GLU A 90 -0.19 -2.00 -3.13
N ALA A 91 0.41 -3.19 -3.02
CA ALA A 91 0.05 -4.16 -1.99
C ALA A 91 0.33 -3.64 -0.57
N LEU A 92 1.39 -2.85 -0.40
CA LEU A 92 1.68 -2.16 0.86
C LEU A 92 0.63 -1.09 1.18
N LEU A 93 0.18 -0.32 0.19
CA LEU A 93 -0.91 0.64 0.33
C LEU A 93 -2.23 -0.03 0.75
N LEU A 94 -2.52 -1.22 0.22
CA LEU A 94 -3.71 -2.00 0.61
C LEU A 94 -3.62 -2.52 2.05
N ARG A 95 -2.43 -2.97 2.49
CA ARG A 95 -2.22 -3.51 3.85
C ARG A 95 -2.15 -2.43 4.92
N ALA A 96 -1.52 -1.29 4.63
CA ALA A 96 -1.28 -0.23 5.60
C ALA A 96 -1.39 1.16 4.94
N PRO A 97 -2.59 1.61 4.54
CA PRO A 97 -2.78 2.80 3.73
C PRO A 97 -2.25 4.07 4.40
N GLU A 98 -2.49 4.25 5.70
CA GLU A 98 -2.04 5.44 6.42
C GLU A 98 -0.51 5.52 6.52
N ASN A 99 0.14 4.40 6.87
CA ASN A 99 1.59 4.36 6.99
C ASN A 99 2.29 4.49 5.63
N ALA A 100 1.74 3.86 4.59
CA ALA A 100 2.27 3.97 3.23
C ALA A 100 2.13 5.39 2.67
N ARG A 101 1.01 6.08 2.93
CA ARG A 101 0.84 7.51 2.58
C ARG A 101 1.85 8.40 3.29
N ARG A 102 2.07 8.18 4.60
CA ARG A 102 3.09 8.92 5.37
C ARG A 102 4.50 8.65 4.82
N CYS A 103 4.80 7.40 4.47
CA CYS A 103 6.06 7.04 3.82
C CYS A 103 6.22 7.81 2.50
N TYR A 104 5.21 7.81 1.62
CA TYR A 104 5.23 8.58 0.38
C TYR A 104 5.50 10.07 0.63
N GLN A 105 4.76 10.67 1.55
CA GLN A 105 4.90 12.10 1.89
C GLN A 105 6.30 12.42 2.43
N ASP A 106 6.87 11.53 3.24
CA ASP A 106 8.22 11.68 3.77
C ASP A 106 9.27 11.61 2.66
N LEU A 107 9.14 10.64 1.76
CA LEU A 107 10.02 10.48 0.61
C LEU A 107 9.90 11.66 -0.37
N SER A 108 8.69 12.21 -0.55
CA SER A 108 8.46 13.36 -1.43
C SER A 108 8.92 14.68 -0.80
N THR A 109 9.02 14.78 0.53
CA THR A 109 9.40 16.02 1.20
C THR A 109 10.89 16.07 1.50
N ALA A 110 11.42 15.05 2.18
CA ALA A 110 12.80 15.05 2.64
C ALA A 110 13.29 13.60 2.85
N PRO A 111 13.65 12.89 1.76
CA PRO A 111 13.99 11.47 1.80
C PRO A 111 15.29 11.16 2.54
N MET A 112 16.14 12.17 2.75
CA MET A 112 17.42 12.05 3.46
C MET A 112 17.35 12.47 4.93
N VAL A 113 16.17 12.84 5.43
CA VAL A 113 15.99 13.22 6.84
C VAL A 113 15.85 11.98 7.69
N ARG A 114 16.81 11.79 8.59
CA ARG A 114 16.76 10.71 9.57
C ARG A 114 15.63 10.96 10.56
N LYS A 115 14.70 10.00 10.65
CA LYS A 115 13.62 9.98 11.64
C LYS A 115 13.84 8.81 12.60
N PRO A 116 13.89 9.05 13.92
CA PRO A 116 14.12 7.96 14.87
C PRO A 116 13.03 6.90 14.73
N LYS A 117 13.43 5.62 14.77
CA LYS A 117 12.54 4.45 14.65
C LYS A 117 11.80 4.30 13.31
N ARG A 118 12.07 5.15 12.30
CA ARG A 118 11.40 5.08 11.00
C ARG A 118 12.33 5.11 9.82
N VAL A 119 13.32 6.00 9.82
CA VAL A 119 14.21 6.19 8.67
C VAL A 119 15.64 5.95 9.10
N PHE A 120 16.28 4.99 8.44
CA PHE A 120 17.63 4.55 8.75
C PHE A 120 18.50 4.60 7.50
N PRO A 121 19.66 5.29 7.54
CA PRO A 121 20.64 5.18 6.47
C PRO A 121 21.30 3.81 6.55
N LEU A 122 21.38 3.11 5.42
CA LEU A 122 22.10 1.85 5.34
C LEU A 122 23.60 2.10 5.40
N LYS A 123 24.32 1.20 6.08
CA LYS A 123 25.76 1.29 6.26
C LYS A 123 26.49 0.24 5.42
N GLY A 124 27.67 0.60 4.94
CA GLY A 124 28.59 -0.29 4.23
C GLY A 124 28.79 0.11 2.78
N LYS A 125 29.92 -0.30 2.20
CA LYS A 125 30.36 0.11 0.86
C LYS A 125 29.34 -0.23 -0.25
N ARG A 126 28.58 -1.33 -0.07
CA ARG A 126 27.56 -1.80 -1.02
C ARG A 126 26.21 -1.06 -0.93
N TYR A 127 26.00 -0.29 0.14
CA TYR A 127 24.73 0.39 0.42
C TYR A 127 24.92 1.91 0.54
N LEU A 128 26.01 2.44 -0.04
CA LEU A 128 26.34 3.84 0.08
C LEU A 128 25.22 4.70 -0.54
N GLY A 129 24.62 5.57 0.28
CA GLY A 129 23.50 6.41 -0.15
C GLY A 129 22.14 5.71 -0.17
N ALA A 130 22.05 4.42 0.19
CA ALA A 130 20.78 3.73 0.33
C ALA A 130 20.16 3.94 1.71
N TRP A 131 18.83 3.94 1.76
CA TRP A 131 18.04 4.20 2.95
C TRP A 131 16.96 3.16 3.12
N GLU A 132 16.61 2.92 4.38
CA GLU A 132 15.52 2.05 4.80
C GLU A 132 14.46 2.89 5.52
N TYR A 133 13.20 2.66 5.14
CA TYR A 133 12.03 3.22 5.80
C TYR A 133 11.19 2.07 6.41
N GLU A 134 10.98 2.13 7.72
CA GLU A 134 10.05 1.30 8.44
C GLU A 134 8.62 1.84 8.32
N VAL A 135 7.82 1.15 7.52
CA VAL A 135 6.41 1.52 7.29
C VAL A 135 5.54 0.94 8.40
N THR A 136 5.75 -0.34 8.70
CA THR A 136 5.12 -1.06 9.80
C THR A 136 6.18 -1.91 10.49
N SER A 137 5.86 -2.54 11.62
CA SER A 137 6.80 -3.46 12.28
C SER A 137 7.23 -4.61 11.34
N SER A 138 6.35 -5.06 10.44
CA SER A 138 6.58 -6.15 9.50
C SER A 138 7.11 -5.73 8.12
N ASP A 139 6.97 -4.47 7.72
CA ASP A 139 7.25 -4.03 6.36
C ASP A 139 8.32 -2.94 6.31
N ARG A 140 9.16 -3.02 5.26
CA ARG A 140 10.25 -2.09 4.97
C ARG A 140 10.20 -1.62 3.52
N VAL A 141 10.63 -0.40 3.32
CA VAL A 141 10.86 0.19 2.00
C VAL A 141 12.33 0.56 1.92
N PHE A 142 13.00 0.13 0.85
CA PHE A 142 14.37 0.51 0.58
C PHE A 142 14.44 1.40 -0.66
N TYR A 143 15.20 2.49 -0.54
CA TYR A 143 15.28 3.50 -1.57
C TYR A 143 16.65 4.15 -1.64
N VAL A 144 16.92 4.78 -2.79
CA VAL A 144 18.10 5.60 -3.02
C VAL A 144 17.63 6.99 -3.48
N PRO A 145 17.85 8.04 -2.69
CA PRO A 145 17.63 9.41 -3.12
C PRO A 145 18.76 9.88 -4.06
N ASP A 146 18.37 10.47 -5.18
CA ASP A 146 19.21 11.13 -6.18
C ASP A 146 18.99 12.65 -6.06
N GLU A 147 19.95 13.34 -5.44
CA GLU A 147 19.89 14.78 -5.19
C GLU A 147 19.88 15.60 -6.50
N GLU A 148 20.63 15.14 -7.51
CA GLU A 148 20.76 15.84 -8.79
C GLU A 148 19.42 15.88 -9.53
N LYS A 149 18.71 14.75 -9.53
CA LYS A 149 17.41 14.62 -10.20
C LYS A 149 16.22 14.92 -9.29
N ARG A 150 16.46 15.22 -8.00
CA ARG A 150 15.44 15.29 -6.93
C ARG A 150 14.46 14.11 -7.01
N LYS A 151 15.01 12.91 -7.15
CA LYS A 151 14.26 11.68 -7.37
C LYS A 151 14.57 10.67 -6.28
N VAL A 152 13.55 9.95 -5.81
CA VAL A 152 13.71 8.83 -4.89
C VAL A 152 13.43 7.55 -5.66
N LEU A 153 14.47 6.72 -5.83
CA LEU A 153 14.34 5.42 -6.47
C LEU A 153 14.05 4.36 -5.42
N VAL A 154 12.79 3.93 -5.35
CA VAL A 154 12.37 2.81 -4.50
C VAL A 154 12.67 1.51 -5.23
N TYR A 155 13.52 0.67 -4.65
CA TYR A 155 13.91 -0.60 -5.26
C TYR A 155 13.39 -1.83 -4.52
N TYR A 156 12.78 -1.63 -3.35
CA TYR A 156 12.05 -2.66 -2.61
C TYR A 156 10.96 -2.04 -1.75
N ALA A 157 9.79 -2.66 -1.69
CA ALA A 157 8.71 -2.31 -0.79
C ALA A 157 7.96 -3.58 -0.40
N GLY A 158 7.86 -3.90 0.89
CA GLY A 158 7.15 -5.10 1.33
C GLY A 158 7.64 -5.64 2.65
N THR A 159 7.39 -6.92 2.90
CA THR A 159 7.75 -7.59 4.16
C THR A 159 9.24 -7.50 4.44
N HIS A 160 9.64 -7.34 5.69
CA HIS A 160 11.04 -7.22 6.10
C HIS A 160 11.86 -8.43 5.59
N PRO A 161 12.79 -8.22 4.65
CA PRO A 161 13.59 -9.30 4.10
C PRO A 161 14.67 -9.71 5.10
N LYS A 162 15.03 -11.00 5.14
CA LYS A 162 16.14 -11.52 5.98
C LYS A 162 17.48 -10.88 5.66
N THR A 163 17.65 -10.37 4.44
CA THR A 163 18.85 -9.67 3.99
C THR A 163 18.44 -8.42 3.24
N ALA A 164 19.09 -7.30 3.54
CA ALA A 164 18.82 -6.04 2.87
C ALA A 164 19.03 -6.17 1.35
N PRO A 165 18.06 -5.76 0.53
CA PRO A 165 18.19 -5.82 -0.91
C PRO A 165 19.30 -4.86 -1.37
N THR A 166 20.06 -5.27 -2.37
CA THR A 166 21.15 -4.45 -2.92
C THR A 166 20.58 -3.31 -3.76
N PRO A 167 21.05 -2.07 -3.56
CA PRO A 167 20.66 -0.95 -4.40
C PRO A 167 21.08 -1.19 -5.86
N PRO A 168 20.38 -0.58 -6.82
CA PRO A 168 20.72 -0.64 -8.25
C PRO A 168 22.11 -0.08 -8.57
#